data_AF-A0A290QCT1-F1
#
_entry.id   AF-A0A290QCT1-F1
#
_cell.length_a   1.000
_cell.length_b   1.000
_cell.length_c   1.000
_cell.angle_alpha   90.00
_cell.angle_beta   90.00
_cell.angle_gamma   90.00
#
_symmetry.space_group_name_H-M   'P 1'
#
loop_
_entity.id
_entity.type
_entity.pdbx_description
1 polymer ?
#
loop_
_entity_poly.entity_id
_entity_poly.type
_entity_poly.pdbx_seq_one_letter_code
_entity_poly.pdbx_strand_id
1 'polypeptide(L)'
;MTSPLLRFLSLFTFLALVSLPLTSVADDTIYTKVDENPVPVKTPPPRYPDSLKREGVSGVVAVTIVIDETGAVASTSVAKSSHPDFERPAMEAVAKWKFKPAKKDGAAVKVKVTLPLRFSVED
;
A
#
# COMPACT_ATOMS: atom_id res chain seq x y z
N MET A 1 46.07 -0.22 63.47
CA MET A 1 45.38 0.11 64.73
C MET A 1 44.23 1.04 64.37
N THR A 2 43.00 0.64 64.73
CA THR A 2 41.75 1.44 64.87
C THR A 2 41.24 2.21 63.64
N SER A 3 40.07 2.04 63.02
CA SER A 3 38.77 1.34 63.24
C SER A 3 37.94 1.58 61.92
N PRO A 4 36.62 1.33 61.79
CA PRO A 4 35.92 0.06 61.78
C PRO A 4 34.81 -0.07 60.68
N LEU A 5 34.34 -1.31 60.51
CA LEU A 5 32.95 -1.79 60.33
C LEU A 5 31.85 -0.94 59.64
N LEU A 6 31.25 -1.58 58.62
CA LEU A 6 29.84 -1.62 58.22
C LEU A 6 29.08 -0.29 57.96
N ARG A 7 28.63 -0.12 56.70
CA ARG A 7 27.26 0.34 56.44
C ARG A 7 26.59 -0.50 55.35
N PHE A 8 25.59 -1.24 55.82
CA PHE A 8 24.45 -1.78 55.11
C PHE A 8 23.72 -0.72 54.26
N LEU A 9 22.93 -1.20 53.29
CA LEU A 9 21.81 -0.53 52.60
C LEU A 9 22.25 0.56 51.60
N SER A 10 21.77 0.61 50.36
CA SER A 10 20.39 0.44 49.95
C SER A 10 20.29 0.14 48.45
N LEU A 11 19.47 -0.84 48.11
CA LEU A 11 18.97 -1.15 46.78
C LEU A 11 18.14 0.05 46.30
N PHE A 12 18.75 1.00 45.58
CA PHE A 12 18.01 2.09 44.95
C PHE A 12 17.70 1.74 43.50
N THR A 13 16.50 1.20 43.34
CA THR A 13 15.58 1.37 42.21
C THR A 13 16.02 2.40 41.18
N PHE A 14 16.16 1.98 39.93
CA PHE A 14 15.55 2.69 38.81
C PHE A 14 15.33 1.66 37.70
N LEU A 15 14.28 0.85 37.86
CA LEU A 15 13.58 0.30 36.70
C LEU A 15 12.97 1.52 36.01
N ALA A 16 13.77 2.19 35.17
CA ALA A 16 13.25 3.16 34.24
C ALA A 16 12.36 2.37 33.29
N LEU A 17 11.07 2.35 33.59
CA LEU A 17 10.03 2.09 32.62
C LEU A 17 10.23 3.18 31.57
N VAL A 18 11.06 2.92 30.57
CA VAL A 18 11.21 3.76 29.40
C VAL A 18 9.83 3.69 28.75
N SER A 19 8.98 4.66 29.10
CA SER A 19 7.75 4.94 28.39
C SER A 19 8.21 5.47 27.04
N LEU A 20 8.53 4.54 26.13
CA LEU A 20 8.68 4.88 24.73
C LEU A 20 7.33 5.50 24.34
N PRO A 21 7.30 6.78 23.94
CA PRO A 21 6.08 7.30 23.38
C PRO A 21 5.81 6.43 22.15
N LEU A 22 4.63 5.82 22.09
CA LEU A 22 4.10 5.19 20.89
C LEU A 22 3.81 6.32 19.88
N THR A 23 4.85 7.05 19.51
CA THR A 23 4.82 8.01 18.43
C THR A 23 4.63 7.12 17.23
N SER A 24 3.40 7.08 16.74
CA SER A 24 3.05 6.46 15.47
C SER A 24 4.00 7.06 14.44
N VAL A 25 5.09 6.34 14.18
CA VAL A 25 5.87 6.54 12.97
C VAL A 25 4.86 6.24 11.88
N ALA A 26 4.44 7.27 11.15
CA ALA A 26 3.78 7.06 9.88
C ALA A 26 4.80 6.31 9.02
N ASP A 27 4.73 4.98 9.09
CA ASP A 27 5.66 4.06 8.49
C ASP A 27 5.42 4.13 6.98
N ASP A 28 6.26 4.88 6.27
CA ASP A 28 6.20 5.01 4.81
C ASP A 28 6.58 3.70 4.08
N THR A 29 6.68 2.61 4.82
CA THR A 29 6.92 1.27 4.30
C THR A 29 5.76 0.84 3.42
N ILE A 30 6.07 0.55 2.16
CA ILE A 30 5.13 -0.05 1.22
C ILE A 30 5.22 -1.57 1.36
N TYR A 31 4.16 -2.18 1.89
CA TYR A 31 4.07 -3.62 2.09
C TYR A 31 3.74 -4.35 0.78
N THR A 32 4.28 -5.56 0.63
CA THR A 32 3.91 -6.51 -0.46
C THR A 32 3.18 -7.73 0.06
N LYS A 33 3.28 -8.01 1.37
CA LYS A 33 2.56 -9.06 2.08
C LYS A 33 1.89 -8.45 3.30
N VAL A 34 0.59 -8.68 3.40
CA VAL A 34 -0.32 -8.15 4.42
C VAL A 34 -1.21 -9.30 4.91
N ASP A 35 -1.86 -9.10 6.05
CA ASP A 35 -2.76 -10.10 6.63
C ASP A 35 -4.15 -10.01 6.00
N GLU A 36 -4.61 -8.78 5.73
CA GLU A 36 -5.83 -8.49 4.97
C GLU A 36 -5.48 -7.72 3.70
N ASN A 37 -5.85 -8.27 2.54
CA ASN A 37 -5.67 -7.63 1.25
C ASN A 37 -6.63 -6.44 1.04
N PRO A 38 -6.25 -5.45 0.23
CA PRO A 38 -7.15 -4.35 -0.11
C PRO A 38 -8.33 -4.88 -0.93
N VAL A 39 -9.53 -4.35 -0.69
CA VAL A 39 -10.75 -4.79 -1.37
C VAL A 39 -11.28 -3.66 -2.26
N PRO A 40 -11.52 -3.88 -3.56
CA PRO A 40 -12.07 -2.85 -4.43
C PRO A 40 -13.46 -2.39 -3.96
N VAL A 41 -13.67 -1.08 -3.87
CA VAL A 41 -14.95 -0.44 -3.51
C VAL A 41 -15.54 0.29 -4.70
N LYS A 42 -14.69 0.99 -5.47
CA LYS A 42 -15.12 1.71 -6.67
C LYS A 42 -14.06 1.58 -7.75
N THR A 43 -14.46 1.02 -8.89
CA THR A 43 -13.56 0.71 -10.00
C THR A 43 -14.15 1.20 -11.33
N PRO A 44 -14.18 2.53 -11.58
CA PRO A 44 -14.61 3.04 -12.88
C PRO A 44 -13.78 2.39 -14.01
N PRO A 45 -14.41 1.97 -15.11
CA PRO A 45 -13.71 1.32 -16.20
C PRO A 45 -12.76 2.30 -16.90
N PRO A 46 -11.70 1.80 -17.55
CA PRO A 46 -10.84 2.65 -18.35
C PRO A 46 -11.57 3.17 -19.59
N ARG A 47 -11.17 4.37 -20.02
CA ARG A 47 -11.60 4.88 -21.32
C ARG A 47 -10.92 4.08 -22.42
N TYR A 48 -11.72 3.51 -23.31
CA TYR A 48 -11.19 2.84 -24.49
C TYR A 48 -10.69 3.88 -25.52
N PRO A 49 -9.45 3.76 -26.06
CA PRO A 49 -8.98 4.63 -27.14
C PRO A 49 -9.80 4.51 -28.42
N ASP A 50 -10.27 5.64 -28.95
CA ASP A 50 -11.15 5.66 -30.14
C ASP A 50 -10.49 5.10 -31.41
N SER A 51 -9.14 5.14 -31.51
CA SER A 51 -8.38 4.47 -32.58
C SER A 51 -8.51 2.96 -32.50
N LEU A 52 -8.12 2.38 -31.37
CA LEU A 52 -8.15 0.93 -31.15
C LEU A 52 -9.57 0.37 -31.17
N LYS A 53 -10.56 1.15 -30.73
CA LYS A 53 -11.97 0.74 -30.78
C LYS A 53 -12.45 0.56 -32.23
N ARG A 54 -12.08 1.49 -33.12
CA ARG A 54 -12.40 1.40 -34.56
C ARG A 54 -11.69 0.24 -35.25
N GLU A 55 -10.52 -0.12 -34.75
CA GLU A 55 -9.70 -1.22 -35.28
C GLU A 55 -10.04 -2.59 -34.67
N GLY A 56 -10.92 -2.63 -33.65
CA GLY A 56 -11.32 -3.89 -33.01
C GLY A 56 -10.23 -4.53 -32.14
N VAL A 57 -9.21 -3.77 -31.73
CA VAL A 57 -8.00 -4.31 -31.07
C VAL A 57 -8.24 -4.51 -29.58
N SER A 58 -8.40 -5.73 -29.08
CA SER A 58 -8.52 -5.99 -27.64
C SER A 58 -7.18 -6.21 -26.94
N GLY A 59 -7.13 -6.04 -25.62
CA GLY A 59 -5.87 -6.17 -24.88
C GLY A 59 -5.99 -6.25 -23.37
N VAL A 60 -4.85 -6.47 -22.73
CA VAL A 60 -4.66 -6.44 -21.28
C VAL A 60 -3.48 -5.54 -20.92
N VAL A 61 -3.61 -4.78 -19.84
CA VAL A 61 -2.54 -4.00 -19.21
C VAL A 61 -2.43 -4.41 -17.74
N ALA A 62 -1.28 -4.93 -17.34
CA ALA A 62 -0.96 -5.15 -15.93
C ALA A 62 -0.45 -3.83 -15.33
N VAL A 63 -1.21 -3.28 -14.38
CA VAL A 63 -0.89 -2.03 -13.69
C VAL A 63 -0.46 -2.36 -12.26
N THR A 64 0.72 -1.90 -11.87
CA THR A 64 1.16 -1.89 -10.47
C THR A 64 0.68 -0.61 -9.83
N ILE A 65 0.05 -0.74 -8.67
CA ILE A 65 -0.43 0.40 -7.89
C ILE A 65 0.02 0.31 -6.45
N VAL A 66 0.15 1.47 -5.83
CA VAL A 66 0.29 1.60 -4.37
C VAL A 66 -1.03 2.14 -3.84
N ILE A 67 -1.64 1.39 -2.92
CA ILE A 67 -2.85 1.80 -2.21
C ILE A 67 -2.42 2.28 -0.83
N ASP A 68 -2.85 3.47 -0.43
CA ASP A 68 -2.52 4.05 0.87
C ASP A 68 -3.42 3.52 2.01
N GLU A 69 -3.16 3.98 3.23
CA GLU A 69 -3.90 3.58 4.43
C GLU A 69 -5.37 4.03 4.41
N THR A 70 -5.73 4.98 3.54
CA THR A 70 -7.11 5.43 3.32
C THR A 70 -7.83 4.59 2.27
N GLY A 71 -7.10 3.75 1.53
CA GLY A 71 -7.62 2.98 0.40
C GLY A 71 -7.68 3.76 -0.91
N ALA A 72 -7.01 4.92 -1.00
CA ALA A 72 -6.82 5.63 -2.25
C ALA A 72 -5.56 5.12 -2.97
N VAL A 73 -5.57 5.22 -4.31
CA VAL A 73 -4.38 4.89 -5.11
C VAL A 73 -3.42 6.08 -5.06
N ALA A 74 -2.26 5.87 -4.43
CA ALA A 74 -1.22 6.87 -4.25
C ALA A 74 -0.26 6.95 -5.45
N SER A 75 0.00 5.81 -6.12
CA SER A 75 0.80 5.78 -7.34
C SER A 75 0.40 4.65 -8.27
N THR A 76 0.69 4.83 -9.56
CA THR A 76 0.40 3.87 -10.63
C THR A 76 1.60 3.74 -11.56
N SER A 77 1.91 2.52 -12.01
CA SER A 77 2.89 2.25 -13.06
C SER A 77 2.48 1.04 -13.89
N VAL A 78 2.90 1.00 -15.15
CA VAL A 78 2.66 -0.17 -16.00
C VAL A 78 3.74 -1.21 -15.74
N ALA A 79 3.31 -2.43 -15.39
CA ALA A 79 4.21 -3.58 -15.28
C ALA A 79 4.39 -4.28 -16.63
N LYS A 80 3.29 -4.41 -17.39
CA LYS A 80 3.27 -5.04 -18.71
C LYS A 80 2.03 -4.61 -19.46
N SER A 81 2.14 -4.42 -20.77
CA SER A 81 1.01 -4.12 -21.64
C SER A 81 1.02 -5.02 -22.87
N SER A 82 -0.17 -5.23 -23.43
CA SER A 82 -0.34 -5.85 -24.75
C SER A 82 -0.24 -4.83 -25.88
N HIS A 83 -0.58 -3.57 -25.60
CA HIS A 83 -0.49 -2.47 -26.54
C HIS A 83 -0.15 -1.17 -25.79
N PRO A 84 0.82 -0.35 -26.26
CA PRO A 84 1.21 0.90 -25.61
C PRO A 84 0.05 1.90 -25.44
N ASP A 85 -0.83 2.01 -26.44
CA ASP A 85 -1.97 2.95 -26.38
C ASP A 85 -3.00 2.64 -25.28
N PHE A 86 -2.96 1.43 -24.68
CA PHE A 86 -3.78 1.11 -23.51
C PHE A 86 -3.17 1.56 -22.18
N GLU A 87 -1.88 1.84 -22.14
CA GLU A 87 -1.14 2.12 -20.90
C GLU A 87 -1.65 3.37 -20.18
N ARG A 88 -1.70 4.49 -20.89
CA ARG A 88 -2.16 5.76 -20.31
C ARG A 88 -3.62 5.69 -19.84
N PRO A 89 -4.60 5.24 -20.66
CA PRO A 89 -5.97 5.08 -20.18
C PRO A 89 -6.11 4.11 -19.00
N ALA A 90 -5.29 3.05 -18.95
CA ALA A 90 -5.28 2.13 -17.83
C ALA A 90 -4.82 2.81 -16.53
N MET A 91 -3.68 3.52 -16.56
CA MET A 91 -3.18 4.26 -15.40
C MET A 91 -4.17 5.32 -14.92
N GLU A 92 -4.75 6.12 -15.84
CA GLU A 92 -5.74 7.16 -15.52
C GLU A 92 -7.00 6.59 -14.87
N ALA A 93 -7.42 5.39 -15.27
CA ALA A 93 -8.59 4.73 -14.71
C ALA A 93 -8.30 4.21 -13.30
N VAL A 94 -7.22 3.44 -13.14
CA VAL A 94 -6.87 2.82 -11.88
C VAL A 94 -6.51 3.87 -10.82
N ALA A 95 -5.93 5.02 -11.21
CA ALA A 95 -5.71 6.14 -10.29
C ALA A 95 -7.00 6.68 -9.65
N LYS A 96 -8.16 6.47 -10.28
CA LYS A 96 -9.48 6.88 -9.76
C LYS A 96 -10.16 5.80 -8.93
N TRP A 97 -9.56 4.61 -8.82
CA TRP A 97 -10.13 3.52 -8.05
C TRP A 97 -10.05 3.81 -6.55
N LYS A 98 -11.01 3.23 -5.82
CA LYS A 98 -11.06 3.29 -4.36
C LYS A 98 -11.16 1.88 -3.81
N PHE A 99 -10.46 1.66 -2.72
CA PHE A 99 -10.35 0.39 -2.03
C PHE A 99 -10.69 0.56 -0.56
N LYS A 100 -11.07 -0.54 0.08
CA LYS A 100 -10.85 -0.73 1.51
C LYS A 100 -9.34 -0.99 1.68
N PRO A 101 -8.65 -0.29 2.61
CA PRO A 101 -7.21 -0.42 2.75
C PRO A 101 -6.82 -1.83 3.18
N ALA A 102 -5.59 -2.21 2.84
CA ALA A 102 -4.98 -3.41 3.38
C ALA A 102 -4.69 -3.24 4.87
N LYS A 103 -4.66 -4.35 5.60
CA LYS A 103 -4.26 -4.34 7.00
C LYS A 103 -3.13 -5.30 7.28
N LYS A 104 -2.24 -4.87 8.16
CA LYS A 104 -1.18 -5.67 8.75
C LYS A 104 -1.15 -5.43 10.24
N ASP A 105 -1.11 -6.50 11.03
CA ASP A 105 -1.15 -6.45 12.49
C ASP A 105 -2.34 -5.61 13.02
N GLY A 106 -3.47 -5.66 12.31
CA GLY A 106 -4.70 -4.91 12.62
C GLY A 106 -4.70 -3.43 12.20
N ALA A 107 -3.57 -2.87 11.78
CA ALA A 107 -3.45 -1.49 11.33
C ALA A 107 -3.58 -1.37 9.80
N ALA A 108 -4.18 -0.27 9.31
CA ALA A 108 -4.22 0.02 7.88
C ALA A 108 -2.82 0.43 7.39
N VAL A 109 -2.37 -0.12 6.26
CA VAL A 109 -1.00 0.07 5.76
C VAL A 109 -0.97 0.32 4.25
N LYS A 110 0.10 0.98 3.78
CA LYS A 110 0.36 1.13 2.34
C LYS A 110 0.74 -0.22 1.74
N VAL A 111 0.11 -0.58 0.63
CA VAL A 111 0.37 -1.86 -0.03
C VAL A 111 0.59 -1.68 -1.53
N LYS A 112 1.54 -2.44 -2.08
CA LYS A 112 1.78 -2.54 -3.52
C LYS A 112 1.09 -3.77 -4.08
N VAL A 113 0.25 -3.59 -5.09
CA VAL A 113 -0.45 -4.67 -5.79
C VAL A 113 -0.33 -4.49 -7.30
N THR A 114 -0.31 -5.59 -8.05
CA THR A 114 -0.35 -5.58 -9.51
C THR A 114 -1.63 -6.24 -9.98
N LEU A 115 -2.40 -5.54 -10.80
CA LEU A 115 -3.71 -5.98 -11.27
C LEU A 115 -3.82 -5.92 -12.80
N PRO A 116 -4.46 -6.92 -13.45
CA PRO A 116 -4.70 -6.90 -14.87
C PRO A 116 -5.96 -6.08 -15.18
N LEU A 117 -5.85 -5.15 -16.12
CA LEU A 117 -6.95 -4.37 -16.67
C LEU A 117 -7.21 -4.82 -18.11
N ARG A 118 -8.42 -5.32 -18.38
CA ARG A 118 -8.82 -5.80 -19.70
C ARG A 118 -9.53 -4.70 -20.49
N PHE A 119 -9.18 -4.60 -21.76
CA PHE A 119 -9.86 -3.80 -22.77
C PHE A 119 -10.51 -4.76 -23.76
N SER A 120 -11.84 -4.78 -23.80
CA SER A 120 -12.63 -5.55 -24.77
C SER A 120 -13.51 -4.60 -25.58
N VAL A 121 -13.70 -4.90 -26.87
CA VAL A 121 -14.56 -4.11 -27.77
C VAL A 121 -16.03 -4.45 -27.59
N GLU A 122 -16.33 -5.60 -26.99
CA GLU A 122 -17.69 -6.16 -26.81
C GLU A 122 -18.38 -5.73 -25.51
N ASP A 123 -17.69 -5.01 -24.61
CA ASP A 123 -18.24 -4.52 -23.33
C ASP A 123 -18.82 -3.09 -23.43
#